data_AF-A0A354XJW8-F1
#
_entry.id   AF-A0A354XJW8-F1
#
_cell.length_a   1.000
_cell.length_b   1.000
_cell.length_c   1.000
_cell.angle_alpha   90.00
_cell.angle_beta   90.00
_cell.angle_gamma   90.00
#
_symmetry.space_group_name_H-M   'P 1'
#
loop_
_entity.id
_entity.type
_entity.pdbx_description
1 polymer ?
#
loop_
_entity_poly.entity_id
_entity_poly.type
_entity_poly.pdbx_seq_one_letter_code
_entity_poly.pdbx_strand_id
1 'polypeptide(L)'
;MTELAIHAADRDIANELCEQVRSAYHDRTPLRIVAGNTRAFYGRPVEGTELNVAAHSGIVSYDPIELVVTVRAGTRLSALNAALAEKHQMLPFEPPIFGDASTIGGAVATGMSGPRRPWAGAARDFVLGTRVITQEGKLLRFGGEVMKNVAGYDLSRMMAGAQGTLGVLADISFKVLPIPTASHSLRLEMSLQDALAKLSELGRQPLPITAAAWHAGELFIRLEG
;
A
#
# COMPACT_ATOMS: atom_id res chain seq x y z
N MET A 1 -23.29 6.22 -12.05
CA MET A 1 -22.06 6.62 -11.34
C MET A 1 -22.50 7.27 -10.04
N THR A 2 -22.29 6.67 -8.88
CA THR A 2 -22.77 7.24 -7.61
C THR A 2 -21.71 8.20 -7.07
N GLU A 3 -22.05 9.48 -7.06
CA GLU A 3 -21.27 10.68 -6.70
C GLU A 3 -20.70 10.72 -5.26
N LEU A 4 -20.88 9.68 -4.45
CA LEU A 4 -20.61 9.74 -3.00
C LEU A 4 -19.19 9.33 -2.56
N ALA A 5 -18.36 8.75 -3.45
CA ALA A 5 -17.00 8.31 -3.12
C ALA A 5 -15.89 9.37 -3.36
N ILE A 6 -16.23 10.56 -3.91
CA ILE A 6 -15.26 11.62 -4.29
C ILE A 6 -15.15 12.71 -3.20
N HIS A 7 -15.19 12.33 -1.92
CA HIS A 7 -15.08 13.29 -0.80
C HIS A 7 -13.94 12.98 0.19
N ALA A 8 -12.91 12.25 -0.23
CA ALA A 8 -11.57 12.69 0.13
C ALA A 8 -11.24 13.84 -0.81
N ALA A 9 -11.03 15.06 -0.30
CA ALA A 9 -10.80 16.25 -1.12
C ALA A 9 -9.81 15.93 -2.24
N ASP A 10 -10.34 15.81 -3.46
CA ASP A 10 -9.55 15.42 -4.62
C ASP A 10 -8.62 16.58 -4.92
N ARG A 11 -7.32 16.35 -4.74
CA ARG A 11 -6.32 17.41 -4.80
C ARG A 11 -5.09 16.92 -5.52
N ASP A 12 -4.89 17.49 -6.71
CA ASP A 12 -3.72 17.25 -7.54
C ASP A 12 -2.69 18.36 -7.40
N ILE A 13 -1.69 18.16 -6.55
CA ILE A 13 -0.53 19.04 -6.42
C ILE A 13 0.73 18.49 -7.09
N ALA A 14 0.61 17.59 -8.09
CA ALA A 14 1.78 16.96 -8.70
C ALA A 14 2.78 17.98 -9.28
N ASN A 15 2.27 19.07 -9.86
CA ASN A 15 3.10 20.16 -10.40
C ASN A 15 3.88 20.88 -9.29
N GLU A 16 3.22 21.22 -8.18
CA GLU A 16 3.86 21.86 -7.02
C GLU A 16 4.96 20.97 -6.44
N LEU A 17 4.70 19.66 -6.31
CA LEU A 17 5.69 18.69 -5.84
C LEU A 17 6.88 18.59 -6.81
N CYS A 18 6.62 18.59 -8.13
CA CYS A 18 7.68 18.58 -9.14
C CYS A 18 8.56 19.83 -9.06
N GLU A 19 7.98 21.01 -8.81
CA GLU A 19 8.71 22.27 -8.64
C GLU A 19 9.56 22.27 -7.37
N GLN A 20 9.01 21.81 -6.25
CA GLN A 20 9.75 21.69 -4.98
C GLN A 20 10.95 20.74 -5.11
N VAL A 21 10.76 19.58 -5.76
CA VAL A 21 11.85 18.63 -6.03
C VAL A 21 12.90 19.25 -6.95
N ARG A 22 12.49 19.99 -7.98
CA ARG A 22 13.40 20.66 -8.92
C ARG A 22 14.24 21.74 -8.23
N SER A 23 13.64 22.55 -7.35
CA SER A 23 14.37 23.54 -6.56
C SER A 23 15.37 22.85 -5.64
N ALA A 24 14.95 21.82 -4.89
CA ALA A 24 15.84 21.09 -4.00
C ALA A 24 17.03 20.44 -4.75
N TYR A 25 16.80 19.94 -5.97
CA TYR A 25 17.87 19.42 -6.82
C TYR A 25 18.86 20.50 -7.26
N HIS A 26 18.37 21.67 -7.69
CA HIS A 26 19.20 22.83 -8.02
C HIS A 26 20.03 23.30 -6.81
N ASP A 27 19.39 23.37 -5.64
CA ASP A 27 19.98 23.88 -4.40
C ASP A 27 20.77 22.81 -3.62
N ARG A 28 20.87 21.59 -4.16
CA ARG A 28 21.51 20.41 -3.53
C ARG A 28 21.01 20.16 -2.10
N THR A 29 19.73 20.39 -1.86
CA THR A 29 19.09 20.23 -0.57
C THR A 29 18.51 18.81 -0.45
N PRO A 30 18.94 18.00 0.54
CA PRO A 30 18.34 16.69 0.75
C PRO A 30 16.87 16.84 1.18
N LEU A 31 16.02 15.98 0.64
CA LEU A 31 14.59 15.96 0.94
C LEU A 31 14.22 14.78 1.83
N ARG A 32 13.43 15.06 2.87
CA ARG A 32 12.71 14.06 3.65
C ARG A 32 11.28 13.96 3.15
N ILE A 33 10.98 12.92 2.38
CA ILE A 33 9.63 12.71 1.85
C ILE A 33 8.72 12.26 3.00
N VAL A 34 7.67 13.03 3.27
CA VAL A 34 6.69 12.75 4.32
C VAL A 34 5.28 12.81 3.76
N ALA A 35 4.37 12.07 4.39
CA ALA A 35 2.93 12.22 4.20
C ALA A 35 2.28 12.42 5.57
N GLY A 36 1.50 11.45 6.06
CA GLY A 36 1.03 11.46 7.44
C GLY A 36 2.08 11.22 8.52
N ASN A 37 3.32 10.96 8.13
CA ASN A 37 4.49 10.71 9.00
C ASN A 37 4.29 9.60 10.07
N THR A 38 3.31 8.72 9.89
CA THR A 38 2.93 7.71 10.89
C THR A 38 3.91 6.55 11.04
N ARG A 39 4.85 6.41 10.10
CA ARG A 39 5.86 5.34 10.07
C ARG A 39 7.29 5.88 10.19
N ALA A 40 7.46 7.06 10.78
CA ALA A 40 8.77 7.68 10.99
C ALA A 40 9.75 6.79 11.80
N PHE A 41 9.23 5.87 12.60
CA PHE A 41 10.01 4.91 13.37
C PHE A 41 10.67 3.80 12.51
N TYR A 42 10.26 3.65 11.24
CA TYR A 42 10.68 2.54 10.40
C TYR A 42 11.73 2.97 9.36
N GLY A 43 12.86 2.28 9.35
CA GLY A 43 13.99 2.59 8.49
C GLY A 43 15.07 3.41 9.19
N ARG A 44 15.94 4.03 8.41
CA ARG A 44 17.03 4.88 8.93
C ARG A 44 16.51 6.31 9.16
N PRO A 45 17.04 7.05 10.15
CA PRO A 45 16.82 8.49 10.24
C PRO A 45 17.23 9.19 8.95
N VAL A 46 16.40 10.13 8.48
CA VAL A 46 16.66 10.93 7.28
C VAL A 46 16.72 12.40 7.69
N GLU A 47 17.87 13.02 7.45
CA GLU A 47 18.07 14.47 7.58
C GLU A 47 17.80 15.13 6.23
N GLY A 48 16.94 16.15 6.23
CA GLY A 48 16.56 16.87 5.03
C GLY A 48 15.33 17.74 5.23
N THR A 49 15.09 18.63 4.28
CA THR A 49 13.91 19.49 4.25
C THR A 49 12.68 18.64 3.93
N GLU A 50 11.58 18.85 4.66
CA GLU A 50 10.37 18.06 4.42
C GLU A 50 9.77 18.36 3.05
N LEU A 51 9.51 17.29 2.28
CA LEU A 51 8.63 17.32 1.12
C LEU A 51 7.33 16.60 1.50
N ASN A 52 6.27 17.37 1.75
CA ASN A 52 5.00 16.81 2.23
C ASN A 52 4.04 16.48 1.09
N VAL A 53 3.81 15.18 0.85
CA VAL A 53 2.90 14.68 -0.19
C VAL A 53 1.47 14.42 0.30
N ALA A 54 1.15 14.67 1.57
CA ALA A 54 -0.15 14.32 2.15
C ALA A 54 -1.33 15.02 1.45
N ALA A 55 -1.12 16.25 0.97
CA ALA A 55 -2.14 17.00 0.25
C ALA A 55 -2.35 16.53 -1.20
N HIS A 56 -1.47 15.68 -1.74
CA HIS A 56 -1.70 14.98 -3.00
C HIS A 56 -2.57 13.75 -2.74
N SER A 57 -3.87 13.96 -2.63
CA SER A 57 -4.84 12.95 -2.16
C SER A 57 -6.05 12.85 -3.08
N GLY A 58 -6.66 11.67 -3.15
CA GLY A 58 -7.83 11.41 -3.98
C GLY A 58 -7.69 10.12 -4.79
N ILE A 59 -8.82 9.59 -5.22
CA ILE A 59 -8.89 8.46 -6.14
C ILE A 59 -8.85 9.03 -7.57
N VAL A 60 -7.82 8.66 -8.34
CA VAL A 60 -7.63 9.12 -9.73
C VAL A 60 -8.53 8.34 -10.68
N SER A 61 -8.61 7.02 -10.50
CA SER A 61 -9.50 6.14 -11.24
C SER A 61 -9.88 4.94 -10.39
N TYR A 62 -11.09 4.43 -10.56
CA TYR A 62 -11.53 3.20 -9.90
C TYR A 62 -12.44 2.42 -10.85
N ASP A 63 -12.00 1.23 -11.24
CA ASP A 63 -12.80 0.24 -11.95
C ASP A 63 -13.08 -0.95 -11.02
N PRO A 64 -14.28 -1.02 -10.41
CA PRO A 64 -14.64 -2.12 -9.54
C PRO A 64 -14.81 -3.46 -10.26
N ILE A 65 -15.08 -3.47 -11.57
CA ILE A 65 -15.27 -4.71 -12.35
C ILE A 65 -13.90 -5.34 -12.61
N GLU A 66 -12.94 -4.52 -13.04
CA GLU A 66 -11.57 -4.97 -13.30
C GLU A 66 -10.74 -5.14 -12.01
N LEU A 67 -11.30 -4.76 -10.86
CA LEU A 67 -10.63 -4.79 -9.55
C LEU A 67 -9.34 -3.94 -9.57
N VAL A 68 -9.38 -2.77 -10.19
CA VAL A 68 -8.25 -1.86 -10.31
C VAL A 68 -8.60 -0.49 -9.76
N VAL A 69 -7.72 0.05 -8.92
CA VAL A 69 -7.83 1.43 -8.44
C VAL A 69 -6.49 2.14 -8.58
N THR A 70 -6.55 3.40 -9.00
CA THR A 70 -5.42 4.33 -9.01
C THR A 70 -5.69 5.45 -8.01
N VAL A 71 -4.75 5.68 -7.11
CA VAL A 71 -4.88 6.67 -6.03
C VAL A 71 -3.64 7.52 -5.90
N ARG A 72 -3.82 8.76 -5.47
CA ARG A 72 -2.71 9.64 -5.10
C ARG A 72 -2.09 9.19 -3.78
N ALA A 73 -0.77 9.31 -3.65
CA ALA A 73 0.03 8.74 -2.55
C ALA A 73 -0.32 9.34 -1.16
N GLY A 74 -0.83 10.57 -1.11
CA GLY A 74 -1.30 11.23 0.10
C GLY A 74 -2.67 10.73 0.59
N THR A 75 -3.39 9.93 -0.20
CA THR A 75 -4.72 9.40 0.17
C THR A 75 -4.64 8.59 1.46
N ARG A 76 -5.51 8.93 2.43
CA ARG A 76 -5.61 8.20 3.70
C ARG A 76 -6.05 6.77 3.46
N LEU A 77 -5.45 5.82 4.17
CA LEU A 77 -5.86 4.41 4.12
C LEU A 77 -7.31 4.23 4.56
N SER A 78 -7.78 4.99 5.56
CA SER A 78 -9.17 4.95 6.02
C SER A 78 -10.16 5.35 4.92
N ALA A 79 -9.89 6.46 4.22
CA ALA A 79 -10.73 6.93 3.13
C ALA A 79 -10.74 5.94 1.95
N LEU A 80 -9.57 5.41 1.57
CA LEU A 80 -9.47 4.39 0.53
C LEU A 80 -10.22 3.11 0.90
N ASN A 81 -10.01 2.58 2.11
CA ASN A 81 -10.70 1.37 2.56
C ASN A 81 -12.22 1.57 2.60
N ALA A 82 -12.71 2.74 3.00
CA ALA A 82 -14.13 3.06 2.96
C ALA A 82 -14.69 3.02 1.53
N ALA A 83 -14.00 3.68 0.57
CA ALA A 83 -14.41 3.69 -0.83
C ALA A 83 -14.41 2.28 -1.48
N LEU A 84 -13.43 1.43 -1.12
CA LEU A 84 -13.41 0.03 -1.58
C LEU A 84 -14.53 -0.79 -0.94
N ALA A 85 -14.81 -0.58 0.35
CA ALA A 85 -15.85 -1.30 1.07
C ALA A 85 -17.26 -1.04 0.50
N GLU A 86 -17.53 0.16 -0.03
CA GLU A 86 -18.78 0.46 -0.75
C GLU A 86 -19.03 -0.44 -1.96
N LYS A 87 -17.96 -1.05 -2.51
CA LYS A 87 -18.03 -2.02 -3.62
C LYS A 87 -17.75 -3.45 -3.17
N HIS A 88 -17.80 -3.73 -1.87
CA HIS A 88 -17.42 -5.01 -1.27
C HIS A 88 -16.01 -5.44 -1.67
N GLN A 89 -15.06 -4.50 -1.68
CA GLN A 89 -13.67 -4.74 -2.03
C GLN A 89 -12.72 -4.28 -0.92
N MET A 90 -11.48 -4.78 -0.95
CA MET A 90 -10.45 -4.50 0.04
C MET A 90 -9.05 -4.45 -0.58
N LEU A 91 -8.13 -3.82 0.15
CA LEU A 91 -6.70 -3.92 -0.15
C LEU A 91 -6.19 -5.33 0.18
N PRO A 92 -5.58 -6.04 -0.78
CA PRO A 92 -5.21 -7.44 -0.61
C PRO A 92 -4.12 -7.69 0.44
N PHE A 93 -3.16 -6.77 0.52
CA PHE A 93 -2.00 -6.91 1.41
C PHE A 93 -2.28 -6.38 2.82
N GLU A 94 -3.50 -5.92 3.13
CA GLU A 94 -3.95 -5.47 4.45
C GLU A 94 -2.93 -4.56 5.16
N PRO A 95 -2.60 -3.37 4.62
CA PRO A 95 -1.56 -2.54 5.19
C PRO A 95 -1.84 -2.21 6.67
N PRO A 96 -0.89 -2.44 7.58
CA PRO A 96 -1.04 -2.03 8.97
C PRO A 96 -1.26 -0.53 9.07
N ILE A 97 -2.20 -0.07 9.90
CA ILE A 97 -2.55 1.33 10.08
C ILE A 97 -1.91 1.84 11.38
N PHE A 98 -1.05 2.85 11.29
CA PHE A 98 -0.35 3.47 12.43
C PHE A 98 -0.98 4.83 12.76
N GLY A 99 -2.27 4.85 13.08
CA GLY A 99 -3.05 6.06 13.33
C GLY A 99 -3.67 6.70 12.08
N ASP A 100 -4.58 7.63 12.31
CA ASP A 100 -5.52 8.21 11.31
C ASP A 100 -4.82 8.90 10.15
N ALA A 101 -3.58 9.36 10.37
CA ALA A 101 -2.82 10.02 9.35
C ALA A 101 -2.20 9.06 8.31
N SER A 102 -2.31 7.73 8.49
CA SER A 102 -1.67 6.76 7.60
C SER A 102 -2.16 6.87 6.16
N THR A 103 -1.23 7.00 5.20
CA THR A 103 -1.53 7.12 3.77
C THR A 103 -1.13 5.87 2.99
N ILE A 104 -1.74 5.68 1.82
CA ILE A 104 -1.42 4.59 0.90
C ILE A 104 0.03 4.68 0.39
N GLY A 105 0.52 5.89 0.11
CA GLY A 105 1.91 6.13 -0.27
C GLY A 105 2.89 5.69 0.80
N GLY A 106 2.61 6.00 2.07
CA GLY A 106 3.43 5.54 3.20
C GLY A 106 3.40 4.02 3.36
N ALA A 107 2.25 3.37 3.16
CA ALA A 107 2.14 1.91 3.22
C ALA A 107 2.97 1.23 2.12
N VAL A 108 2.87 1.71 0.88
CA VAL A 108 3.62 1.16 -0.26
C VAL A 108 5.12 1.47 -0.11
N ALA A 109 5.50 2.70 0.21
CA ALA A 109 6.90 3.08 0.37
C ALA A 109 7.62 2.28 1.46
N THR A 110 6.91 1.88 2.52
CA THR A 110 7.48 1.02 3.58
C THR A 110 7.41 -0.47 3.28
N GLY A 111 6.65 -0.88 2.26
CA GLY A 111 6.46 -2.29 1.89
C GLY A 111 5.74 -3.13 2.95
N MET A 112 5.14 -2.48 3.96
CA MET A 112 4.48 -3.17 5.06
C MET A 112 3.19 -3.83 4.58
N SER A 113 3.09 -5.14 4.80
CA SER A 113 1.91 -5.95 4.48
C SER A 113 1.43 -6.63 5.75
N GLY A 114 0.12 -6.74 5.91
CA GLY A 114 -0.53 -7.33 7.05
C GLY A 114 -0.61 -8.85 7.01
N PRO A 115 -1.47 -9.43 7.86
CA PRO A 115 -1.52 -10.86 8.14
C PRO A 115 -1.80 -11.74 6.91
N ARG A 116 -2.47 -11.23 5.87
CA ARG A 116 -2.73 -11.98 4.63
C ARG A 116 -1.50 -12.26 3.77
N ARG A 117 -0.37 -11.58 4.01
CA ARG A 117 0.81 -11.63 3.13
C ARG A 117 1.24 -13.06 2.72
N PRO A 118 1.32 -14.07 3.61
CA PRO A 118 1.75 -15.41 3.23
C PRO A 118 0.83 -16.13 2.24
N TRP A 119 -0.46 -15.76 2.20
CA TRP A 119 -1.49 -16.45 1.41
C TRP A 119 -1.92 -15.68 0.16
N ALA A 120 -1.88 -14.35 0.19
CA ALA A 120 -2.28 -13.53 -0.96
C ALA A 120 -1.11 -12.80 -1.64
N GLY A 121 -0.05 -12.47 -0.91
CA GLY A 121 1.07 -11.67 -1.42
C GLY A 121 1.33 -10.38 -0.62
N ALA A 122 2.49 -9.78 -0.86
CA ALA A 122 2.90 -8.51 -0.27
C ALA A 122 2.39 -7.31 -1.08
N ALA A 123 2.48 -6.10 -0.52
CA ALA A 123 2.10 -4.85 -1.19
C ALA A 123 2.59 -4.75 -2.64
N ARG A 124 3.86 -5.09 -2.88
CA ARG A 124 4.49 -5.06 -4.21
C ARG A 124 3.82 -5.99 -5.23
N ASP A 125 3.22 -7.10 -4.79
CA ASP A 125 2.67 -8.11 -5.68
C ASP A 125 1.33 -7.63 -6.30
N PHE A 126 0.74 -6.58 -5.71
CA PHE A 126 -0.50 -5.96 -6.16
C PHE A 126 -0.30 -4.63 -6.87
N VAL A 127 0.91 -4.05 -6.86
CA VAL A 127 1.21 -2.82 -7.61
C VAL A 127 1.22 -3.15 -9.11
N LEU A 128 0.37 -2.45 -9.85
CA LEU A 128 0.23 -2.54 -11.31
C LEU A 128 0.96 -1.41 -12.04
N GLY A 129 1.09 -0.27 -11.37
CA GLY A 129 1.72 0.92 -11.93
C GLY A 129 1.93 2.00 -10.88
N THR A 130 2.85 2.92 -11.16
CA THR A 130 3.18 4.05 -10.31
C THR A 130 3.46 5.28 -11.15
N ARG A 131 3.07 6.47 -10.67
CA ARG A 131 3.66 7.74 -11.12
C ARG A 131 4.66 8.21 -10.08
N VAL A 132 5.86 8.53 -10.52
CA VAL A 132 6.99 8.85 -9.65
C VAL A 132 7.63 10.17 -10.09
N ILE A 133 7.91 11.06 -9.14
CA ILE A 133 8.69 12.28 -9.38
C ILE A 133 10.17 11.94 -9.18
N THR A 134 10.96 12.14 -10.23
CA THR A 134 12.43 11.94 -10.20
C THR A 134 13.13 13.12 -9.54
N GLN A 135 14.44 12.98 -9.29
CA GLN A 135 15.26 14.08 -8.75
C GLN A 135 15.22 15.36 -9.61
N GLU A 136 15.03 15.28 -10.93
CA GLU A 136 14.92 16.47 -11.79
C GLU A 136 13.52 17.14 -11.73
N GLY A 137 12.63 16.66 -10.86
CA GLY A 137 11.25 17.12 -10.80
C GLY A 137 10.46 16.74 -12.06
N LYS A 138 10.74 15.57 -12.64
CA LYS A 138 9.98 15.01 -13.77
C LYS A 138 9.03 13.94 -13.27
N LEU A 139 7.78 14.00 -13.69
CA LEU A 139 6.78 13.00 -13.38
C LEU A 139 6.79 11.88 -14.43
N LEU A 140 7.31 10.73 -14.04
CA LEU A 140 7.39 9.54 -14.88
C LEU A 140 6.27 8.56 -14.54
N ARG A 141 5.84 7.77 -15.53
CA ARG A 141 4.86 6.69 -15.37
C ARG A 141 5.56 5.36 -15.61
N PHE A 142 5.37 4.44 -14.66
CA PHE A 142 5.85 3.06 -14.74
C PHE A 142 4.69 2.09 -14.59
N GLY A 143 4.73 0.99 -15.33
CA GLY A 143 3.62 0.03 -15.40
C GLY A 143 2.41 0.58 -16.18
N GLY A 144 1.34 -0.21 -16.22
CA GLY A 144 0.13 0.11 -16.96
C GLY A 144 -0.82 -1.08 -17.06
N GLU A 145 -2.09 -0.80 -17.34
CA GLU A 145 -3.19 -1.78 -17.38
C GLU A 145 -3.16 -2.72 -18.60
N VAL A 146 -2.20 -2.53 -19.53
CA VAL A 146 -2.16 -3.29 -20.78
C VAL A 146 -1.23 -4.50 -20.72
N MET A 147 -1.73 -5.60 -21.28
CA MET A 147 -1.19 -6.97 -21.29
C MET A 147 0.21 -7.13 -21.93
N LYS A 148 0.87 -6.05 -22.37
CA LYS A 148 2.17 -6.06 -23.03
C LYS A 148 3.18 -5.15 -22.33
N ASN A 149 3.47 -5.44 -21.07
CA ASN A 149 4.64 -4.91 -20.37
C ASN A 149 5.78 -5.97 -20.40
N VAL A 150 6.16 -6.42 -21.60
CA VAL A 150 7.08 -7.58 -21.77
C VAL A 150 8.53 -7.18 -22.03
N ALA A 151 8.88 -5.90 -21.84
CA ALA A 151 10.26 -5.43 -21.97
C ALA A 151 10.61 -4.47 -20.83
N GLY A 152 11.73 -4.76 -20.14
CA GLY A 152 12.30 -3.91 -19.09
C GLY A 152 12.09 -4.42 -17.67
N TYR A 153 12.65 -3.70 -16.70
CA TYR A 153 12.49 -3.97 -15.28
C TYR A 153 11.13 -3.46 -14.77
N ASP A 154 10.52 -4.19 -13.84
CA ASP A 154 9.29 -3.73 -13.18
C ASP A 154 9.60 -2.69 -12.11
N LEU A 155 9.81 -1.46 -12.57
CA LEU A 155 10.10 -0.31 -11.70
C LEU A 155 8.90 0.01 -10.80
N SER A 156 7.68 -0.34 -11.19
CA SER A 156 6.48 -0.07 -10.39
C SER A 156 6.49 -0.88 -9.08
N ARG A 157 6.80 -2.17 -9.18
CA ARG A 157 6.93 -3.04 -7.99
C ARG A 157 8.16 -2.71 -7.15
N MET A 158 9.23 -2.22 -7.78
CA MET A 158 10.44 -1.78 -7.08
C MET A 158 10.18 -0.60 -6.13
N MET A 159 9.20 0.26 -6.42
CA MET A 159 8.85 1.36 -5.53
C MET A 159 8.28 0.91 -4.18
N ALA A 160 7.71 -0.30 -4.12
CA ALA A 160 7.21 -0.85 -2.87
C ALA A 160 8.39 -1.25 -1.97
N GLY A 161 8.51 -0.60 -0.81
CA GLY A 161 9.65 -0.75 0.08
C GLY A 161 10.85 0.13 -0.26
N ALA A 162 10.77 1.02 -1.26
CA ALA A 162 11.85 1.92 -1.62
C ALA A 162 12.07 3.07 -0.61
N GLN A 163 11.16 3.28 0.33
CA GLN A 163 11.26 4.29 1.40
C GLN A 163 11.63 5.70 0.91
N GLY A 164 11.21 6.07 -0.31
CA GLY A 164 11.49 7.37 -0.92
C GLY A 164 12.88 7.53 -1.55
N THR A 165 13.75 6.51 -1.52
CA THR A 165 15.12 6.63 -2.02
C THR A 165 15.23 6.59 -3.55
N LEU A 166 14.18 6.17 -4.25
CA LEU A 166 14.14 6.03 -5.71
C LEU A 166 13.28 7.10 -6.39
N GLY A 167 12.75 8.05 -5.62
CA GLY A 167 11.85 9.11 -6.08
C GLY A 167 10.61 9.24 -5.21
N VAL A 168 9.80 10.26 -5.50
CA VAL A 168 8.57 10.55 -4.78
C VAL A 168 7.42 9.79 -5.43
N LEU A 169 6.75 8.91 -4.68
CA LEU A 169 5.49 8.30 -5.15
C LEU A 169 4.41 9.39 -5.25
N ALA A 170 3.91 9.63 -6.47
CA ALA A 170 2.80 10.54 -6.72
C ALA A 170 1.48 9.75 -6.79
N ASP A 171 1.38 8.80 -7.73
CA ASP A 171 0.20 7.94 -7.88
C ASP A 171 0.58 6.46 -7.85
N ILE A 172 -0.37 5.64 -7.42
CA ILE A 172 -0.19 4.19 -7.31
C ILE A 172 -1.45 3.52 -7.84
N SER A 173 -1.27 2.64 -8.81
CA SER A 173 -2.30 1.73 -9.31
C SER A 173 -2.07 0.35 -8.73
N PHE A 174 -3.08 -0.26 -8.13
CA PHE A 174 -3.00 -1.62 -7.62
C PHE A 174 -4.28 -2.41 -7.87
N LYS A 175 -4.12 -3.73 -7.93
CA LYS A 175 -5.22 -4.68 -7.93
C LYS A 175 -5.83 -4.76 -6.53
N VAL A 176 -7.15 -4.74 -6.45
CA VAL A 176 -7.93 -4.96 -5.22
C VAL A 176 -8.55 -6.36 -5.22
N LEU A 177 -9.10 -6.78 -4.08
CA LEU A 177 -9.82 -8.05 -3.96
C LEU A 177 -11.25 -7.83 -3.49
N PRO A 178 -12.19 -8.72 -3.86
CA PRO A 178 -13.46 -8.83 -3.16
C PRO A 178 -13.23 -9.10 -1.66
N ILE A 179 -14.09 -8.54 -0.81
CA ILE A 179 -14.20 -8.93 0.59
C ILE A 179 -14.76 -10.35 0.65
N PRO A 180 -14.15 -11.29 1.40
CA PRO A 180 -14.67 -12.65 1.56
C PRO A 180 -16.10 -12.66 2.10
N THR A 181 -16.91 -13.62 1.62
CA THR A 181 -18.32 -13.76 2.03
C THR A 181 -18.49 -14.16 3.48
N ALA A 182 -17.55 -14.94 4.02
CA ALA A 182 -17.46 -15.28 5.43
C ALA A 182 -16.03 -15.13 5.95
N SER A 183 -15.90 -14.75 7.22
CA SER A 183 -14.63 -14.67 7.93
C SER A 183 -14.80 -15.20 9.35
N HIS A 184 -13.98 -16.17 9.73
CA HIS A 184 -13.97 -16.75 11.07
C HIS A 184 -12.55 -16.74 11.62
N SER A 185 -12.40 -16.38 12.89
CA SER A 185 -11.13 -16.44 13.60
C SER A 185 -11.18 -17.50 14.68
N LEU A 186 -10.18 -18.37 14.70
CA LEU A 186 -9.95 -19.38 15.72
C LEU A 186 -8.84 -18.90 16.65
N ARG A 187 -9.01 -19.15 17.95
CA ARG A 187 -8.02 -18.92 19.00
C ARG A 187 -7.75 -20.24 19.68
N LEU A 188 -6.49 -20.67 19.69
CA LEU A 188 -6.06 -21.93 20.27
C LEU A 188 -4.94 -21.67 21.26
N GLU A 189 -5.14 -22.09 22.51
CA GLU A 189 -4.15 -21.95 23.56
C GLU A 189 -3.09 -23.06 23.38
N MET A 190 -1.85 -22.67 23.07
CA MET A 190 -0.76 -23.61 22.79
C MET A 190 0.60 -22.93 22.77
N SER A 191 1.65 -23.71 23.04
CA SER A 191 3.02 -23.22 22.94
C SER A 191 3.36 -22.75 21.52
N LEU A 192 4.38 -21.90 21.38
CA LEU A 192 4.86 -21.48 20.06
C LEU A 192 5.31 -22.69 19.22
N GLN A 193 5.91 -23.70 19.86
CA GLN A 193 6.38 -24.91 19.17
C GLN A 193 5.20 -25.70 18.59
N ASP A 194 4.14 -25.91 19.37
CA ASP A 194 2.93 -26.59 18.92
C ASP A 194 2.20 -25.79 17.85
N ALA A 195 2.17 -24.45 17.97
CA ALA A 195 1.58 -23.56 16.98
C ALA A 195 2.27 -23.67 15.62
N LEU A 196 3.60 -23.70 15.59
CA LEU A 196 4.37 -23.89 14.36
C LEU A 196 4.11 -25.28 13.73
N ALA A 197 4.07 -26.33 14.56
CA ALA A 197 3.73 -27.67 14.09
C ALA A 197 2.31 -27.72 13.50
N LYS A 198 1.35 -27.08 14.17
CA LYS A 198 -0.05 -27.00 13.72
C LYS A 198 -0.17 -26.22 12.41
N LEU A 199 0.50 -25.09 12.27
CA LEU A 199 0.50 -24.32 11.02
C LEU A 199 1.14 -25.10 9.86
N SER A 200 2.20 -25.88 10.12
CA SER A 200 2.80 -26.76 9.10
C SER A 200 1.85 -27.88 8.68
N GLU A 201 1.10 -28.46 9.61
CA GLU A 201 0.07 -29.47 9.33
C GLU A 201 -1.07 -28.87 8.50
N LEU A 202 -1.63 -27.75 8.94
CA LEU A 202 -2.75 -27.08 8.28
C LEU A 202 -2.37 -26.55 6.89
N GLY A 203 -1.14 -26.06 6.71
CA GLY A 203 -0.65 -25.57 5.41
C GLY A 203 -0.52 -26.65 4.33
N ARG A 204 -0.61 -27.93 4.68
CA ARG A 204 -0.67 -29.05 3.71
C ARG A 204 -2.10 -29.41 3.30
N GLN A 205 -3.09 -28.76 3.88
CA GLN A 205 -4.50 -28.96 3.58
C GLN A 205 -5.02 -27.79 2.75
N PRO A 206 -6.04 -27.98 1.90
CA PRO A 206 -6.66 -26.92 1.11
C PRO A 206 -7.60 -26.06 1.97
N LEU A 207 -7.11 -25.60 3.13
CA LEU A 207 -7.88 -24.76 4.06
C LEU A 207 -7.80 -23.30 3.64
N PRO A 208 -8.90 -22.54 3.80
CA PRO A 208 -8.97 -21.14 3.40
C PRO A 208 -8.29 -20.21 4.43
N ILE A 209 -7.06 -20.50 4.82
CA ILE A 209 -6.32 -19.71 5.80
C ILE A 209 -5.88 -18.40 5.15
N THR A 210 -6.16 -17.28 5.80
CA THR A 210 -5.81 -15.94 5.31
C THR A 210 -5.14 -15.06 6.36
N ALA A 211 -4.94 -15.56 7.57
CA ALA A 211 -4.04 -14.97 8.57
C ALA A 211 -3.62 -16.03 9.58
N ALA A 212 -2.41 -15.89 10.12
CA ALA A 212 -2.03 -16.54 11.36
C ALA A 212 -1.10 -15.64 12.16
N ALA A 213 -1.25 -15.64 13.48
CA ALA A 213 -0.38 -14.95 14.41
C ALA A 213 -0.27 -15.75 15.70
N TRP A 214 0.91 -15.80 16.29
CA TRP A 214 1.09 -16.32 17.64
C TRP A 214 1.45 -15.17 18.58
N HIS A 215 0.75 -15.07 19.69
CA HIS A 215 1.01 -14.06 20.70
C HIS A 215 0.61 -14.57 22.09
N ALA A 216 1.48 -14.36 23.07
CA ALA A 216 1.20 -14.60 24.49
C ALA A 216 0.62 -15.99 24.84
N GLY A 217 1.14 -17.07 24.22
CA GLY A 217 0.67 -18.44 24.48
C GLY A 217 -0.49 -18.89 23.61
N GLU A 218 -0.87 -18.10 22.60
CA GLU A 218 -2.07 -18.34 21.82
C GLU A 218 -1.81 -18.22 20.33
N LEU A 219 -2.33 -19.18 19.57
CA LEU A 219 -2.36 -19.16 18.12
C LEU A 219 -3.71 -18.63 17.64
N PHE A 220 -3.67 -17.57 16.84
CA PHE A 220 -4.80 -17.00 16.12
C PHE A 220 -4.71 -17.43 14.66
N ILE A 221 -5.81 -17.96 14.10
CA ILE A 221 -5.93 -18.33 12.69
C ILE A 221 -7.20 -17.69 12.14
N ARG A 222 -7.11 -17.04 10.97
CA ARG A 222 -8.28 -16.54 10.24
C ARG A 222 -8.55 -17.41 9.02
N LEU A 223 -9.81 -17.80 8.87
CA LEU A 223 -10.35 -18.57 7.75
C LEU A 223 -11.36 -17.71 7.00
N GLU A 224 -11.24 -17.62 5.68
CA GLU A 224 -12.09 -16.76 4.84
C GLU A 224 -12.44 -17.38 3.49
N GLY A 225 -13.73 -17.39 3.16
CA GLY A 225 -14.26 -17.95 1.93
C GLY A 225 -15.76 -17.82 1.78
#